data_AF-A0A7Y9FCL4-F1
#
_entry.id   AF-A0A7Y9FCL4-F1
#
_cell.length_a   1.000
_cell.length_b   1.000
_cell.length_c   1.000
_cell.angle_alpha   90.00
_cell.angle_beta   90.00
_cell.angle_gamma   90.00
#
_symmetry.space_group_name_H-M   'P 1'
#
loop_
_entity.id
_entity.type
_entity.pdbx_description
1 polymer ?
#
loop_
_entity_poly.entity_id
_entity_poly.type
_entity_poly.pdbx_seq_one_letter_code
_entity_poly.pdbx_strand_id
1 'polypeptide(L)'
;MDMTTGAMRRLAAWRRRDEGVAMMSAILMVLLMGALSTIILALVMSQVTPTQFARKNTRTIFAAEAGVEAALSQIRSAAAAPDFTGEVYGSLAALPCTLTGTVADSGGDLRYDVQVRYYKENPAGRTETWLAANAMSCRPVQQPAYAYVMSEGYAENLARLEATSGDRTLASVYQFKTTNSNIAGGRIYTFGDGFCLRADGITVGSTIRYVDKADCGSDDEHELFLYDTDYAIKLASSTLPGSTPLCLTGPPSTSSGSVQITLQVCQSGSARWNQLFSWEGGSRWKGENTSITNYSSYCLFSGSTSNTGIAGRKLYVGTSCAQDQPWGSFNPDPAVGAGAASITTRQVVNYLEFGRCFDVTGGNVSAAYMIVYPCKQDPSGGTQLNWNHKWYYSEPAVGSPSLGPQQIYILQNNSTSSKYCLQSPAAGGQYVTLTSACSTSAANQRWTRYQDTGNYGTSYTFVDYLGRCIGLGDKFNGSWSKMVVSSCTGGVDQKWNAPPLDVEANVGDYVETYGG
;
A
#
# COMPACT_ATOMS: atom_id res chain seq x y z
N MET A 1 -74.24 -104.27 -10.98
CA MET A 1 -75.03 -104.10 -12.21
C MET A 1 -74.82 -102.64 -12.61
N ASP A 2 -73.74 -102.29 -13.29
CA ASP A 2 -73.33 -102.60 -14.66
C ASP A 2 -74.20 -101.92 -15.75
N MET A 3 -73.47 -101.28 -16.69
CA MET A 3 -73.84 -100.64 -17.97
C MET A 3 -74.64 -99.32 -17.94
N THR A 4 -74.33 -98.26 -18.70
CA THR A 4 -73.30 -97.91 -19.71
C THR A 4 -73.46 -96.41 -20.02
N THR A 5 -72.42 -95.57 -20.07
CA THR A 5 -71.61 -95.18 -21.25
C THR A 5 -72.34 -94.33 -22.31
N GLY A 6 -71.93 -93.06 -22.50
CA GLY A 6 -72.13 -92.39 -23.80
C GLY A 6 -72.31 -90.87 -23.80
N ALA A 7 -71.25 -90.08 -23.54
CA ALA A 7 -71.21 -88.68 -24.02
C ALA A 7 -69.82 -88.00 -23.98
N MET A 8 -68.77 -88.59 -23.39
CA MET A 8 -67.42 -87.99 -23.37
C MET A 8 -66.53 -88.51 -24.50
N ARG A 9 -66.94 -88.34 -25.77
CA ARG A 9 -66.10 -88.80 -26.90
C ARG A 9 -66.03 -87.87 -28.10
N ARG A 10 -66.17 -86.54 -27.91
CA ARG A 10 -65.99 -85.56 -29.01
C ARG A 10 -65.23 -84.26 -28.70
N LEU A 11 -64.55 -84.12 -27.56
CA LEU A 11 -63.66 -82.96 -27.30
C LEU A 11 -62.16 -83.32 -27.19
N ALA A 12 -61.76 -84.55 -27.55
CA ALA A 12 -60.36 -84.98 -27.56
C ALA A 12 -59.67 -84.84 -28.94
N ALA A 13 -60.31 -84.17 -29.92
CA ALA A 13 -59.79 -84.07 -31.29
C ALA A 13 -59.13 -82.71 -31.63
N TRP A 14 -59.17 -81.73 -30.72
CA TRP A 14 -58.56 -80.40 -30.94
C TRP A 14 -57.30 -80.15 -30.08
N ARG A 15 -56.75 -81.19 -29.44
CA ARG A 15 -55.53 -81.11 -28.61
C ARG A 15 -54.25 -81.57 -29.31
N ARG A 16 -54.26 -81.55 -30.65
CA ARG A 16 -53.08 -81.83 -31.49
C ARG A 16 -53.05 -80.86 -32.66
N ARG A 17 -52.64 -79.62 -32.40
CA ARG A 17 -52.08 -78.71 -33.42
C ARG A 17 -51.34 -77.47 -32.87
N ASP A 18 -50.95 -77.44 -31.60
CA ASP A 18 -50.14 -76.33 -31.02
C ASP A 18 -48.66 -76.69 -30.79
N GLU A 19 -48.22 -77.93 -31.04
CA GLU A 19 -46.83 -78.36 -30.80
C GLU A 19 -45.81 -77.61 -31.70
N GLY A 20 -46.21 -77.14 -32.88
CA GLY A 20 -45.38 -76.30 -33.75
C GLY A 20 -45.49 -74.80 -33.47
N VAL A 21 -46.69 -74.31 -33.09
CA VAL A 21 -46.93 -72.89 -32.80
C VAL A 21 -46.31 -72.49 -31.47
N ALA A 22 -46.36 -73.35 -30.45
CA ALA A 22 -45.75 -73.10 -29.15
C ALA A 22 -44.21 -72.98 -29.23
N MET A 23 -43.55 -73.82 -30.03
CA MET A 23 -42.10 -73.75 -30.29
C MET A 23 -41.73 -72.49 -31.09
N MET A 24 -42.51 -72.14 -32.12
CA MET A 24 -42.29 -70.91 -32.90
C MET A 24 -42.52 -69.66 -32.04
N SER A 25 -43.57 -69.63 -31.20
CA SER A 25 -43.82 -68.51 -30.28
C SER A 25 -42.75 -68.39 -29.20
N ALA A 26 -42.21 -69.51 -28.70
CA ALA A 26 -41.12 -69.50 -27.72
C ALA A 26 -39.82 -68.97 -28.34
N ILE A 27 -39.47 -69.41 -29.56
CA ILE A 27 -38.29 -68.89 -30.28
C ILE A 27 -38.45 -67.40 -30.59
N LEU A 28 -39.65 -66.97 -31.01
CA LEU A 28 -39.93 -65.57 -31.32
C LEU A 28 -39.90 -64.69 -30.05
N MET A 29 -40.36 -65.22 -28.92
CA MET A 29 -40.27 -64.56 -27.61
C MET A 29 -38.82 -64.46 -27.12
N VAL A 30 -38.00 -65.52 -27.28
CA VAL A 30 -36.57 -65.49 -26.95
C VAL A 30 -35.82 -64.50 -27.85
N LEU A 31 -36.13 -64.43 -29.14
CA LEU A 31 -35.56 -63.46 -30.07
C LEU A 31 -35.95 -62.02 -29.72
N LEU A 32 -37.22 -61.78 -29.36
CA LEU A 32 -37.69 -60.46 -28.92
C LEU A 32 -37.05 -60.04 -27.60
N MET A 33 -36.96 -60.95 -26.61
CA MET A 33 -36.29 -60.67 -25.33
C MET A 33 -34.79 -60.44 -25.50
N GLY A 34 -34.14 -61.17 -26.41
CA GLY A 34 -32.75 -60.95 -26.81
C GLY A 34 -32.56 -59.57 -27.43
N ALA A 35 -33.39 -59.21 -28.42
CA ALA A 35 -33.34 -57.91 -29.08
C ALA A 35 -33.57 -56.75 -28.10
N LEU A 36 -34.61 -56.82 -27.25
CA LEU A 36 -34.84 -55.80 -26.22
C LEU A 36 -33.68 -55.68 -25.24
N SER A 37 -33.09 -56.81 -24.81
CA SER A 37 -31.96 -56.80 -23.87
C SER A 37 -30.73 -56.13 -24.49
N THR A 38 -30.46 -56.36 -25.78
CA THR A 38 -29.35 -55.70 -26.49
C THR A 38 -29.55 -54.19 -26.63
N ILE A 39 -30.79 -53.74 -26.90
CA ILE A 39 -31.12 -52.32 -27.02
C ILE A 39 -30.98 -51.61 -25.67
N ILE A 40 -31.48 -52.21 -24.59
CA ILE A 40 -31.35 -51.66 -23.23
C ILE A 40 -29.86 -51.57 -22.84
N LEU A 41 -29.07 -52.60 -23.14
CA LEU A 41 -27.62 -52.58 -22.88
C LEU A 41 -26.91 -51.45 -23.66
N ALA A 42 -27.27 -51.26 -24.94
CA ALA A 42 -26.74 -50.17 -25.76
C ALA A 42 -27.14 -48.79 -25.20
N LEU A 43 -28.38 -48.63 -24.74
CA LEU A 43 -28.87 -47.40 -24.12
C LEU A 43 -28.13 -47.11 -22.80
N VAL A 44 -27.97 -48.10 -21.92
CA VAL A 44 -27.23 -47.98 -20.67
C VAL A 44 -25.77 -47.60 -20.95
N MET A 45 -25.10 -48.28 -21.89
CA MET A 45 -23.73 -47.92 -22.28
C MET A 45 -23.62 -46.50 -22.84
N SER A 46 -24.63 -46.04 -23.60
CA SER A 46 -24.64 -44.67 -24.13
C SER A 46 -24.79 -43.59 -23.05
N GLN A 47 -25.41 -43.92 -21.90
CA GLN A 47 -25.62 -42.99 -20.80
C GLN A 47 -24.50 -43.04 -19.74
N VAL A 48 -23.76 -44.14 -19.65
CA VAL A 48 -22.68 -44.30 -18.66
C VAL A 48 -21.58 -43.25 -18.88
N THR A 49 -21.10 -43.04 -20.11
CA THR A 49 -19.99 -42.11 -20.35
C THR A 49 -20.35 -40.64 -20.08
N PRO A 50 -21.48 -40.09 -20.58
CA PRO A 50 -21.90 -38.72 -20.26
C PRO A 50 -22.16 -38.51 -18.77
N THR A 51 -22.73 -39.51 -18.08
CA THR A 51 -22.99 -39.43 -16.63
C THR A 51 -21.69 -39.41 -15.84
N GLN A 52 -20.73 -40.24 -16.21
CA GLN A 52 -19.39 -40.28 -15.59
C GLN A 52 -18.62 -38.97 -15.84
N PHE A 53 -18.71 -38.42 -17.05
CA PHE A 53 -18.12 -37.12 -17.37
C PHE A 53 -18.76 -35.98 -16.57
N ALA A 54 -20.09 -35.91 -16.51
CA ALA A 54 -20.81 -34.90 -15.74
C ALA A 54 -20.47 -34.99 -14.24
N ARG A 55 -20.41 -36.20 -13.68
CA ARG A 55 -20.00 -36.42 -12.29
C ARG A 55 -18.56 -35.99 -12.05
N LYS A 56 -17.63 -36.34 -12.95
CA LYS A 56 -16.23 -35.91 -12.83
C LYS A 56 -16.11 -34.39 -12.88
N ASN A 57 -16.79 -33.74 -13.83
CA ASN A 57 -16.82 -32.29 -14.01
C ASN A 57 -17.32 -31.54 -12.76
N THR A 58 -18.44 -31.98 -12.18
CA THR A 58 -18.94 -31.39 -10.93
C THR A 58 -18.00 -31.61 -9.74
N ARG A 59 -17.24 -32.72 -9.69
CA ARG A 59 -16.29 -32.95 -8.61
C ARG A 59 -15.02 -32.09 -8.77
N THR A 60 -14.49 -32.00 -9.98
CA THR A 60 -13.27 -31.25 -10.27
C THR A 60 -13.45 -29.74 -10.11
N ILE A 61 -14.64 -29.20 -10.39
CA ILE A 61 -14.92 -27.78 -10.07
C ILE A 61 -14.85 -27.51 -8.56
N PHE A 62 -15.42 -28.38 -7.70
CA PHE A 62 -15.32 -28.22 -6.25
C PHE A 62 -13.86 -28.30 -5.75
N ALA A 63 -13.06 -29.17 -6.36
CA ALA A 63 -11.63 -29.24 -6.05
C ALA A 63 -10.92 -27.94 -6.46
N ALA A 64 -11.22 -27.39 -7.63
CA ALA A 64 -10.69 -26.12 -8.08
C ALA A 64 -11.12 -24.94 -7.19
N GLU A 65 -12.39 -24.89 -6.74
CA GLU A 65 -12.87 -23.88 -5.78
C GLU A 65 -12.10 -23.95 -4.47
N ALA A 66 -11.92 -25.15 -3.91
CA ALA A 66 -11.15 -25.37 -2.70
C ALA A 66 -9.69 -24.92 -2.85
N GLY A 67 -9.09 -25.12 -4.02
CA GLY A 67 -7.74 -24.62 -4.31
C GLY A 67 -7.66 -23.09 -4.34
N VAL A 68 -8.63 -22.42 -4.96
CA VAL A 68 -8.74 -20.95 -4.91
C VAL A 68 -8.87 -20.46 -3.46
N GLU A 69 -9.75 -21.07 -2.67
CA GLU A 69 -9.93 -20.71 -1.26
C GLU A 69 -8.67 -20.93 -0.42
N ALA A 70 -7.99 -22.06 -0.61
CA ALA A 70 -6.73 -22.36 0.06
C ALA A 70 -5.65 -21.32 -0.28
N ALA A 71 -5.58 -20.91 -1.54
CA ALA A 71 -4.64 -19.88 -1.97
C ALA A 71 -4.96 -18.50 -1.43
N LEU A 72 -6.22 -18.08 -1.47
CA LEU A 72 -6.65 -16.84 -0.85
C LEU A 72 -6.40 -16.83 0.66
N SER A 73 -6.60 -17.96 1.34
CA SER A 73 -6.27 -18.11 2.76
C SER A 73 -4.78 -17.88 3.00
N GLN A 74 -3.90 -18.52 2.22
CA GLN A 74 -2.44 -18.36 2.35
C GLN A 74 -2.00 -16.92 2.06
N ILE A 75 -2.57 -16.29 1.02
CA ILE A 75 -2.31 -14.88 0.69
C ILE A 75 -2.74 -13.97 1.84
N ARG A 76 -3.91 -14.20 2.45
CA ARG A 76 -4.43 -13.39 3.57
C ARG A 76 -3.70 -13.64 4.88
N SER A 77 -3.13 -14.83 5.08
CA SER A 77 -2.33 -15.17 6.26
C SER A 77 -0.84 -14.88 6.11
N ALA A 78 -0.39 -14.40 4.95
CA ALA A 78 1.00 -14.04 4.70
C ALA A 78 1.37 -12.75 5.44
N ALA A 79 1.43 -12.81 6.75
CA ALA A 79 1.80 -11.73 7.65
C ALA A 79 3.32 -11.59 7.79
N ALA A 80 3.81 -10.36 7.89
CA ALA A 80 5.13 -10.04 8.42
C ALA A 80 5.10 -10.03 9.95
N ALA A 81 6.26 -9.82 10.56
CA ALA A 81 6.28 -9.41 11.95
C ALA A 81 5.47 -8.10 12.09
N PRO A 82 4.72 -7.90 13.19
CA PRO A 82 4.10 -6.61 13.47
C PRO A 82 5.14 -5.52 13.37
N ASP A 83 4.77 -4.40 12.75
CA ASP A 83 5.61 -3.21 12.83
C ASP A 83 5.57 -2.65 14.26
N PHE A 84 6.34 -1.59 14.48
CA PHE A 84 6.33 -0.93 15.78
C PHE A 84 5.03 -0.16 16.04
N THR A 85 4.10 -0.01 15.08
CA THR A 85 2.74 0.52 15.30
C THR A 85 1.78 -0.55 15.85
N GLY A 86 2.23 -1.81 15.90
CA GLY A 86 1.42 -2.98 16.21
C GLY A 86 0.62 -3.48 15.01
N GLU A 87 0.76 -2.83 13.85
CA GLU A 87 0.09 -3.23 12.63
C GLU A 87 0.84 -4.35 11.92
N VAL A 88 0.07 -5.33 11.48
CA VAL A 88 0.59 -6.50 10.81
C VAL A 88 0.43 -6.31 9.31
N TYR A 89 1.51 -5.92 8.65
CA TYR A 89 1.55 -5.86 7.19
C TYR A 89 1.75 -7.24 6.57
N GLY A 90 1.47 -7.35 5.27
CA GLY A 90 1.76 -8.55 4.50
C GLY A 90 3.27 -8.76 4.28
N SER A 91 3.74 -9.99 4.39
CA SER A 91 5.11 -10.39 4.04
C SER A 91 5.17 -10.83 2.58
N LEU A 92 5.91 -10.08 1.75
CA LEU A 92 6.12 -10.44 0.34
C LEU A 92 6.84 -11.80 0.17
N ALA A 93 7.68 -12.17 1.14
CA ALA A 93 8.39 -13.45 1.15
C ALA A 93 7.48 -14.64 1.48
N ALA A 94 6.35 -14.40 2.15
CA ALA A 94 5.37 -15.42 2.53
C ALA A 94 4.28 -15.64 1.47
N LEU A 95 4.26 -14.84 0.39
CA LEU A 95 3.29 -14.98 -0.69
C LEU A 95 3.47 -16.33 -1.44
N PRO A 96 2.39 -17.11 -1.63
CA PRO A 96 2.45 -18.41 -2.29
C PRO A 96 2.73 -18.27 -3.79
N CYS A 97 3.38 -19.28 -4.36
CA CYS A 97 3.65 -19.37 -5.79
C CYS A 97 2.79 -20.44 -6.44
N THR A 98 2.83 -21.61 -5.81
CA THR A 98 2.02 -22.76 -6.15
C THR A 98 1.51 -23.40 -4.87
N LEU A 99 0.34 -24.04 -4.94
CA LEU A 99 -0.25 -24.78 -3.84
C LEU A 99 -0.87 -26.06 -4.39
N THR A 100 -0.68 -27.16 -3.70
CA THR A 100 -1.39 -28.41 -4.01
C THR A 100 -2.05 -28.93 -2.75
N GLY A 101 -3.13 -29.67 -2.92
CA GLY A 101 -3.83 -30.26 -1.78
C GLY A 101 -4.90 -31.23 -2.22
N THR A 102 -5.58 -31.80 -1.24
CA THR A 102 -6.66 -32.76 -1.46
C THR A 102 -7.92 -32.34 -0.72
N VAL A 103 -9.07 -32.73 -1.28
CA VAL A 103 -10.39 -32.52 -0.68
C VAL A 103 -11.05 -33.87 -0.56
N ALA A 104 -11.48 -34.22 0.65
CA ALA A 104 -12.19 -35.47 0.90
C ALA A 104 -13.56 -35.44 0.20
N ASP A 105 -13.86 -36.50 -0.54
CA ASP A 105 -15.17 -36.70 -1.16
C ASP A 105 -15.61 -38.17 -1.01
N SER A 106 -16.92 -38.39 -1.04
CA SER A 106 -17.59 -39.69 -0.98
C SER A 106 -17.13 -40.67 -2.05
N GLY A 107 -16.58 -40.19 -3.17
CA GLY A 107 -16.03 -41.00 -4.26
C GLY A 107 -14.49 -41.09 -4.26
N GLY A 108 -13.81 -40.79 -3.16
CA GLY A 108 -12.35 -40.72 -3.09
C GLY A 108 -11.80 -39.30 -3.16
N ASP A 109 -10.54 -39.13 -2.77
CA ASP A 109 -9.90 -37.82 -2.63
C ASP A 109 -9.80 -37.08 -3.97
N LEU A 110 -10.27 -35.85 -4.00
CA LEU A 110 -10.05 -34.91 -5.09
C LEU A 110 -8.73 -34.19 -4.86
N ARG A 111 -8.07 -33.75 -5.92
CA ARG A 111 -6.81 -32.98 -5.84
C ARG A 111 -6.98 -31.63 -6.50
N TYR A 112 -6.29 -30.61 -6.00
CA TYR A 112 -6.12 -29.36 -6.71
C TYR A 112 -4.65 -28.99 -6.89
N ASP A 113 -4.36 -28.24 -7.94
CA ASP A 113 -3.09 -27.56 -8.19
C ASP A 113 -3.34 -26.10 -8.52
N VAL A 114 -2.75 -25.20 -7.74
CA VAL A 114 -2.94 -23.76 -7.84
C VAL A 114 -1.64 -23.12 -8.30
N GLN A 115 -1.75 -22.21 -9.25
CA GLN A 115 -0.73 -21.25 -9.62
C GLN A 115 -1.17 -19.84 -9.25
N VAL A 116 -0.28 -19.09 -8.59
CA VAL A 116 -0.52 -17.67 -8.25
C VAL A 116 0.49 -16.81 -9.01
N ARG A 117 -0.01 -15.79 -9.71
CA ARG A 117 0.80 -14.78 -10.42
C ARG A 117 0.48 -13.39 -9.89
N TYR A 118 1.50 -12.54 -9.75
CA TYR A 118 1.37 -11.22 -9.12
C TYR A 118 1.49 -10.10 -10.15
N TYR A 119 0.73 -9.02 -9.97
CA TYR A 119 0.67 -7.89 -10.91
C TYR A 119 0.59 -6.53 -10.20
N LYS A 120 1.09 -5.49 -10.87
CA LYS A 120 0.86 -4.08 -10.49
C LYS A 120 -0.46 -3.52 -11.05
N GLU A 121 -0.90 -4.05 -12.18
CA GLU A 121 -2.13 -3.65 -12.86
C GLU A 121 -3.18 -4.77 -12.75
N ASN A 122 -4.46 -4.42 -12.85
CA ASN A 122 -5.54 -5.41 -12.76
C ASN A 122 -5.44 -6.43 -13.92
N PRO A 123 -5.26 -7.74 -13.62
CA PRO A 123 -5.16 -8.79 -14.63
C PRO A 123 -6.52 -9.26 -15.19
N ALA A 124 -7.65 -8.80 -14.64
CA ALA A 124 -8.98 -9.20 -15.07
C ALA A 124 -9.21 -8.95 -16.57
N GLY A 125 -9.69 -9.97 -17.28
CA GLY A 125 -10.00 -9.90 -18.72
C GLY A 125 -8.79 -9.77 -19.65
N ARG A 126 -7.56 -9.92 -19.13
CA ARG A 126 -6.33 -9.83 -19.94
C ARG A 126 -6.03 -11.16 -20.64
N THR A 127 -5.42 -11.08 -21.81
CA THR A 127 -4.96 -12.26 -22.58
C THR A 127 -3.75 -12.93 -21.90
N GLU A 128 -3.54 -14.23 -22.09
CA GLU A 128 -2.39 -14.95 -21.53
C GLU A 128 -1.04 -14.35 -21.94
N THR A 129 -0.91 -13.80 -23.15
CA THR A 129 0.30 -13.11 -23.60
C THR A 129 0.61 -11.87 -22.75
N TRP A 130 -0.43 -11.11 -22.38
CA TRP A 130 -0.30 -9.96 -21.48
C TRP A 130 0.02 -10.42 -20.05
N LEU A 131 -0.68 -11.47 -19.58
CA LEU A 131 -0.46 -12.04 -18.25
C LEU A 131 0.97 -12.55 -18.08
N ALA A 132 1.55 -13.19 -19.09
CA ALA A 132 2.94 -13.64 -19.07
C ALA A 132 3.94 -12.48 -19.12
N ALA A 133 3.68 -11.44 -19.91
CA ALA A 133 4.59 -10.30 -20.08
C ALA A 133 4.61 -9.33 -18.88
N ASN A 134 3.50 -9.24 -18.13
CA ASN A 134 3.34 -8.29 -17.02
C ASN A 134 3.36 -8.96 -15.64
N ALA A 135 3.55 -10.29 -15.60
CA ALA A 135 3.71 -11.00 -14.34
C ALA A 135 4.97 -10.55 -13.62
N MET A 136 4.83 -10.26 -12.34
CA MET A 136 5.97 -10.05 -11.44
C MET A 136 6.66 -11.38 -11.14
N SER A 137 7.90 -11.31 -10.64
CA SER A 137 8.59 -12.50 -10.14
C SER A 137 7.78 -13.17 -9.04
N CYS A 138 7.80 -14.50 -9.03
CA CYS A 138 7.22 -15.23 -7.91
C CYS A 138 7.99 -14.88 -6.63
N ARG A 139 7.26 -14.49 -5.58
CA ARG A 139 7.80 -13.73 -4.42
C ARG A 139 8.39 -12.39 -4.85
N PRO A 140 7.53 -11.41 -5.14
CA PRO A 140 7.99 -10.13 -5.67
C PRO A 140 8.78 -9.35 -4.60
N VAL A 141 9.81 -8.63 -5.02
CA VAL A 141 10.56 -7.70 -4.16
C VAL A 141 9.89 -6.33 -4.05
N GLN A 142 8.87 -6.09 -4.87
CA GLN A 142 8.03 -4.89 -4.85
C GLN A 142 6.60 -5.31 -4.51
N GLN A 143 5.86 -4.46 -3.81
CA GLN A 143 4.50 -4.75 -3.41
C GLN A 143 3.59 -4.96 -4.65
N PRO A 144 2.94 -6.13 -4.80
CA PRO A 144 1.93 -6.33 -5.83
C PRO A 144 0.62 -5.65 -5.44
N ALA A 145 -0.14 -5.20 -6.44
CA ALA A 145 -1.49 -4.69 -6.23
C ALA A 145 -2.54 -5.79 -6.41
N TYR A 146 -2.23 -6.80 -7.24
CA TYR A 146 -3.13 -7.89 -7.57
C TYR A 146 -2.43 -9.25 -7.55
N ALA A 147 -3.18 -10.30 -7.24
CA ALA A 147 -2.83 -11.69 -7.48
C ALA A 147 -3.88 -12.33 -8.40
N TYR A 148 -3.42 -13.00 -9.46
CA TYR A 148 -4.22 -13.86 -10.30
C TYR A 148 -4.04 -15.29 -9.81
N VAL A 149 -5.10 -15.88 -9.26
CA VAL A 149 -5.11 -17.22 -8.68
C VAL A 149 -5.80 -18.15 -9.66
N MET A 150 -5.09 -19.15 -10.16
CA MET A 150 -5.63 -20.15 -11.08
C MET A 150 -5.50 -21.53 -10.42
N SER A 151 -6.62 -22.21 -10.20
CA SER A 151 -6.68 -23.53 -9.60
C SER A 151 -7.26 -24.54 -10.59
N GLU A 152 -6.53 -25.62 -10.84
CA GLU A 152 -6.99 -26.78 -11.59
C GLU A 152 -7.39 -27.88 -10.62
N GLY A 153 -8.58 -28.45 -10.82
CA GLY A 153 -9.14 -29.53 -10.02
C GLY A 153 -9.11 -30.85 -10.76
N TYR A 154 -8.70 -31.91 -10.04
CA TYR A 154 -8.53 -33.26 -10.55
C TYR A 154 -9.36 -34.24 -9.73
N ALA A 155 -9.89 -35.26 -10.41
CA ALA A 155 -10.48 -36.43 -9.80
C ALA A 155 -9.78 -37.70 -10.31
N GLU A 156 -10.10 -38.84 -9.73
CA GLU A 156 -9.61 -40.15 -10.17
C GLU A 156 -9.82 -40.40 -11.67
N ASN A 157 -8.87 -41.10 -12.28
CA ASN A 157 -8.97 -41.50 -13.69
C ASN A 157 -10.07 -42.56 -13.85
N LEU A 158 -11.05 -42.28 -14.71
CA LEU A 158 -12.12 -43.21 -15.02
C LEU A 158 -11.70 -44.05 -16.24
N ALA A 159 -11.85 -45.37 -16.17
CA ALA A 159 -11.34 -46.35 -17.16
C ALA A 159 -11.87 -46.20 -18.61
N ARG A 160 -12.69 -45.18 -18.89
CA ARG A 160 -13.33 -44.91 -20.19
C ARG A 160 -13.28 -43.43 -20.61
N LEU A 161 -12.55 -42.60 -19.87
CA LEU A 161 -12.32 -41.19 -20.16
C LEU A 161 -10.80 -40.96 -20.22
N GLU A 162 -10.36 -39.99 -21.01
CA GLU A 162 -8.96 -39.56 -20.92
C GLU A 162 -8.67 -38.98 -19.54
N ALA A 163 -7.42 -39.03 -19.11
CA ALA A 163 -7.02 -38.65 -17.75
C ALA A 163 -7.48 -37.23 -17.39
N THR A 164 -7.40 -36.28 -18.33
CA THR A 164 -7.79 -34.87 -18.13
C THR A 164 -9.24 -34.57 -18.50
N SER A 165 -9.95 -35.50 -19.15
CA SER A 165 -11.34 -35.29 -19.55
C SER A 165 -12.22 -35.04 -18.34
N GLY A 166 -12.83 -33.85 -18.27
CA GLY A 166 -13.69 -33.45 -17.16
C GLY A 166 -12.96 -32.76 -16.01
N ASP A 167 -11.67 -32.45 -16.14
CA ASP A 167 -10.96 -31.58 -15.19
C ASP A 167 -11.34 -30.11 -15.43
N ARG A 168 -11.36 -29.30 -14.37
CA ARG A 168 -11.85 -27.92 -14.41
C ARG A 168 -10.82 -26.97 -13.83
N THR A 169 -10.69 -25.81 -14.47
CA THR A 169 -9.81 -24.74 -14.02
C THR A 169 -10.62 -23.51 -13.68
N LEU A 170 -10.45 -23.01 -12.46
CA LEU A 170 -11.03 -21.75 -12.00
C LEU A 170 -9.92 -20.73 -11.82
N ALA A 171 -10.15 -19.52 -12.33
CA ALA A 171 -9.31 -18.38 -12.09
C ALA A 171 -10.08 -17.29 -11.33
N SER A 172 -9.39 -16.55 -10.48
CA SER A 172 -9.92 -15.39 -9.77
C SER A 172 -8.84 -14.31 -9.60
N VAL A 173 -9.28 -13.06 -9.42
CA VAL A 173 -8.40 -11.93 -9.13
C VAL A 173 -8.59 -11.50 -7.69
N TYR A 174 -7.50 -11.48 -6.94
CA TYR A 174 -7.43 -10.88 -5.62
C TYR A 174 -6.73 -9.53 -5.70
N GLN A 175 -7.39 -8.49 -5.19
CA GLN A 175 -6.79 -7.18 -4.96
C GLN A 175 -6.28 -7.12 -3.52
N PHE A 176 -5.01 -6.77 -3.35
CA PHE A 176 -4.40 -6.64 -2.03
C PHE A 176 -4.95 -5.40 -1.32
N LYS A 177 -5.14 -5.53 0.01
CA LYS A 177 -5.21 -4.35 0.87
C LYS A 177 -3.84 -3.70 0.89
N THR A 178 -3.73 -2.50 0.34
CA THR A 178 -2.48 -1.74 0.36
C THR A 178 -2.77 -0.39 1.00
N THR A 179 -1.84 0.04 1.84
CA THR A 179 -1.77 1.42 2.27
C THR A 179 -0.40 1.94 1.90
N ASN A 180 -0.33 3.20 1.49
CA ASN A 180 0.92 3.93 1.42
C ASN A 180 1.10 4.86 2.63
N SER A 181 0.23 4.75 3.64
CA SER A 181 0.29 5.55 4.85
C SER A 181 1.71 5.54 5.41
N ASN A 182 2.28 6.73 5.49
CA ASN A 182 3.64 6.93 5.95
C ASN A 182 3.64 6.88 7.48
N ILE A 183 3.43 5.69 8.04
CA ILE A 183 3.53 5.47 9.48
C ILE A 183 4.63 4.45 9.72
N ALA A 184 5.84 4.95 9.53
CA ALA A 184 6.95 4.50 10.34
C ALA A 184 7.79 5.73 10.71
N GLY A 185 7.67 6.22 11.95
CA GLY A 185 8.50 7.32 12.46
C GLY A 185 9.97 7.17 12.06
N GLY A 186 10.62 8.28 11.71
CA GLY A 186 11.96 8.29 11.13
C GLY A 186 13.05 8.53 12.15
N ARG A 187 14.31 8.41 11.71
CA ARG A 187 15.46 8.79 12.55
C ARG A 187 15.70 10.28 12.48
N ILE A 188 16.18 10.83 13.59
CA ILE A 188 16.67 12.20 13.64
C ILE A 188 18.19 12.16 13.61
N TYR A 189 18.78 12.44 12.45
CA TYR A 189 20.23 12.58 12.33
C TYR A 189 20.68 13.99 12.73
N THR A 190 21.95 14.15 13.11
CA THR A 190 22.61 15.46 13.17
C THR A 190 22.87 16.00 11.78
N PHE A 191 23.01 17.31 11.63
CA PHE A 191 23.46 17.91 10.37
C PHE A 191 24.78 17.28 9.90
N GLY A 192 24.88 16.96 8.60
CA GLY A 192 26.01 16.20 8.03
C GLY A 192 25.96 14.68 8.31
N ASP A 193 24.90 14.20 8.96
CA ASP A 193 24.58 12.80 9.20
C ASP A 193 25.67 12.00 9.95
N GLY A 194 26.43 12.64 10.85
CA GLY A 194 27.43 11.93 11.66
C GLY A 194 26.82 11.03 12.74
N PHE A 195 25.69 11.44 13.31
CA PHE A 195 25.06 10.77 14.46
C PHE A 195 23.54 10.70 14.29
N CYS A 196 22.89 9.70 14.91
CA CYS A 196 21.44 9.70 15.13
C CYS A 196 21.10 9.90 16.61
N LEU A 197 19.88 10.36 16.87
CA LEU A 197 19.30 10.36 18.20
C LEU A 197 18.74 8.98 18.54
N ARG A 198 19.01 8.50 19.76
CA ARG A 198 18.47 7.25 20.31
C ARG A 198 18.00 7.47 21.75
N ALA A 199 16.81 6.99 22.08
CA ALA A 199 16.34 6.91 23.47
C ALA A 199 17.11 5.82 24.24
N ASP A 200 17.50 6.08 25.48
CA ASP A 200 18.12 5.05 26.34
C ASP A 200 17.11 3.98 26.81
N GLY A 201 15.82 4.29 26.69
CA GLY A 201 14.71 3.41 27.02
C GLY A 201 13.40 3.97 26.49
N ILE A 202 12.36 3.14 26.47
CA ILE A 202 11.03 3.47 25.93
C ILE A 202 10.00 3.86 27.01
N THR A 203 10.47 4.24 28.20
CA THR A 203 9.64 4.57 29.36
C THR A 203 9.81 6.03 29.79
N VAL A 204 8.86 6.53 30.58
CA VAL A 204 8.92 7.87 31.19
C VAL A 204 10.22 8.06 31.98
N GLY A 205 10.87 9.21 31.81
CA GLY A 205 12.16 9.56 32.42
C GLY A 205 13.38 9.12 31.60
N SER A 206 13.21 8.28 30.57
CA SER A 206 14.30 7.85 29.68
C SER A 206 14.90 9.05 28.95
N THR A 207 16.23 9.05 28.77
CA THR A 207 16.94 10.18 28.17
C THR A 207 17.31 9.89 26.72
N ILE A 208 17.66 10.91 25.93
CA ILE A 208 18.07 10.73 24.53
C ILE A 208 19.59 10.94 24.42
N ARG A 209 20.27 10.12 23.64
CA ARG A 209 21.70 10.22 23.36
C ARG A 209 22.01 10.29 21.87
N TYR A 210 23.18 10.83 21.55
CA TYR A 210 23.76 10.77 20.21
C TYR A 210 24.50 9.45 20.03
N VAL A 211 24.25 8.78 18.91
CA VAL A 211 24.88 7.51 18.54
C VAL A 211 25.52 7.68 17.17
N ASP A 212 26.71 7.12 16.94
CA ASP A 212 27.37 7.15 15.63
C ASP A 212 26.45 6.57 14.56
N LYS A 213 26.41 7.19 13.37
CA LYS A 213 25.52 6.76 12.27
C LYS A 213 25.68 5.28 11.92
N ALA A 214 26.89 4.75 12.01
CA ALA A 214 27.18 3.34 11.73
C ALA A 214 26.52 2.37 12.72
N ASP A 215 26.23 2.83 13.94
CA ASP A 215 25.62 2.04 15.00
C ASP A 215 24.10 2.24 15.08
N CYS A 216 23.53 3.16 14.30
CA CYS A 216 22.09 3.36 14.22
C CYS A 216 21.45 2.12 13.56
N GLY A 217 20.62 1.40 14.33
CA GLY A 217 20.02 0.15 13.87
C GLY A 217 19.02 0.39 12.74
N SER A 218 18.74 -0.59 11.86
CA SER A 218 17.78 -0.40 10.76
C SER A 218 16.32 -0.30 11.22
N ASP A 219 15.97 -0.87 12.38
CA ASP A 219 14.61 -0.94 12.92
C ASP A 219 14.58 -0.89 14.47
N ASP A 220 15.54 -0.18 15.08
CA ASP A 220 15.56 -0.01 16.54
C ASP A 220 14.48 0.99 16.97
N GLU A 221 13.48 0.51 17.72
CA GLU A 221 12.36 1.32 18.21
C GLU A 221 12.79 2.53 19.06
N HIS A 222 14.00 2.50 19.63
CA HIS A 222 14.57 3.61 20.39
C HIS A 222 14.99 4.79 19.51
N GLU A 223 15.10 4.61 18.19
CA GLU A 223 15.61 5.61 17.24
C GLU A 223 14.52 6.25 16.38
N LEU A 224 13.29 5.77 16.48
CA LEU A 224 12.19 6.17 15.62
C LEU A 224 11.37 7.25 16.32
N PHE A 225 11.30 8.42 15.70
CA PHE A 225 10.59 9.58 16.21
C PHE A 225 9.52 10.05 15.23
N LEU A 226 8.43 10.57 15.78
CA LEU A 226 7.35 11.21 15.05
C LEU A 226 7.32 12.69 15.39
N TYR A 227 7.25 13.53 14.37
CA TYR A 227 7.03 14.95 14.48
C TYR A 227 5.64 15.28 13.96
N ASP A 228 4.73 15.47 14.92
CA ASP A 228 3.29 15.50 14.68
C ASP A 228 2.77 16.95 14.55
N THR A 229 1.54 17.07 14.08
CA THR A 229 0.79 18.31 13.88
C THR A 229 0.63 19.17 15.14
N ASP A 230 0.87 18.59 16.31
CA ASP A 230 0.87 19.26 17.60
C ASP A 230 2.22 19.86 18.00
N TYR A 231 3.22 19.83 17.10
CA TYR A 231 4.60 20.30 17.30
C TYR A 231 5.42 19.50 18.32
N ALA A 232 4.90 18.37 18.80
CA ALA A 232 5.66 17.49 19.67
C ALA A 232 6.51 16.50 18.87
N ILE A 233 7.69 16.20 19.39
CA ILE A 233 8.53 15.10 18.92
C ILE A 233 8.28 13.91 19.84
N LYS A 234 7.67 12.85 19.31
CA LYS A 234 7.21 11.67 20.04
C LYS A 234 8.10 10.47 19.74
N LEU A 235 8.30 9.59 20.71
CA LEU A 235 8.89 8.27 20.44
C LEU A 235 7.85 7.41 19.72
N ALA A 236 8.16 6.91 18.53
CA ALA A 236 7.17 6.28 17.66
C ALA A 236 6.49 5.06 18.32
N SER A 237 7.27 4.19 18.97
CA SER A 237 6.77 3.01 19.69
C SER A 237 5.84 3.30 20.88
N SER A 238 5.76 4.56 21.32
CA SER A 238 4.83 4.97 22.39
C SER A 238 3.47 5.45 21.87
N THR A 239 3.33 5.64 20.56
CA THR A 239 2.13 6.22 19.93
C THR A 239 1.08 5.20 19.47
N LEU A 240 1.27 3.94 19.88
CA LEU A 240 0.43 2.82 19.45
C LEU A 240 -0.99 2.95 19.96
N PRO A 241 -1.97 2.39 19.23
CA PRO A 241 -3.31 2.21 19.78
C PRO A 241 -3.26 1.53 21.15
N GLY A 242 -3.78 2.21 22.18
CA GLY A 242 -3.78 1.72 23.57
C GLY A 242 -2.54 2.06 24.40
N SER A 243 -1.48 2.61 23.79
CA SER A 243 -0.29 3.12 24.49
C SER A 243 -0.46 4.58 24.92
N THR A 244 0.36 5.01 25.89
CA THR A 244 0.46 6.43 26.27
C THR A 244 1.62 7.08 25.54
N PRO A 245 1.38 8.08 24.66
CA PRO A 245 2.43 8.75 23.92
C PRO A 245 3.47 9.42 24.82
N LEU A 246 4.75 9.25 24.47
CA LEU A 246 5.89 9.86 25.12
C LEU A 246 6.53 10.92 24.23
N CYS A 247 6.67 12.12 24.77
CA CYS A 247 7.19 13.30 24.10
C CYS A 247 8.58 13.68 24.64
N LEU A 248 9.45 14.15 23.75
CA LEU A 248 10.66 14.86 24.16
C LEU A 248 10.27 16.06 25.03
N THR A 249 10.77 16.11 26.26
CA THR A 249 10.38 17.13 27.24
C THR A 249 11.60 17.90 27.70
N GLY A 250 11.52 19.21 27.49
CA GLY A 250 12.50 20.25 27.79
C GLY A 250 12.10 21.16 28.95
N PRO A 251 12.79 22.29 29.18
CA PRO A 251 13.05 22.77 30.54
C PRO A 251 11.74 22.97 31.31
N PRO A 252 11.67 22.57 32.59
CA PRO A 252 10.44 22.67 33.37
C PRO A 252 10.02 24.12 33.63
N SER A 253 10.93 25.07 33.43
CA SER A 253 10.68 26.51 33.55
C SER A 253 11.52 27.32 32.56
N THR A 254 11.07 28.54 32.25
CA THR A 254 11.75 29.49 31.36
C THR A 254 13.02 30.13 31.95
N SER A 255 13.34 29.84 33.22
CA SER A 255 14.53 30.33 33.92
C SER A 255 15.59 29.25 34.10
N SER A 256 15.31 28.02 33.66
CA SER A 256 16.27 26.92 33.74
C SER A 256 17.42 27.16 32.76
N GLY A 257 18.65 26.80 33.15
CA GLY A 257 19.78 26.71 32.23
C GLY A 257 19.58 25.59 31.20
N SER A 258 20.67 25.06 30.66
CA SER A 258 20.59 23.89 29.80
C SER A 258 20.10 22.67 30.59
N VAL A 259 19.00 22.06 30.15
CA VAL A 259 18.37 20.89 30.80
C VAL A 259 18.45 19.70 29.85
N GLN A 260 18.71 18.52 30.40
CA GLN A 260 18.72 17.28 29.63
C GLN A 260 17.29 16.90 29.22
N ILE A 261 17.11 16.52 27.95
CA ILE A 261 15.82 16.04 27.45
C ILE A 261 15.51 14.66 28.05
N THR A 262 14.26 14.50 28.49
CA THR A 262 13.70 13.20 28.88
C THR A 262 12.40 12.94 28.13
N LEU A 263 12.06 11.67 27.96
CA LEU A 263 10.74 11.24 27.53
C LEU A 263 9.77 11.40 28.69
N GLN A 264 8.69 12.13 28.49
CA GLN A 264 7.58 12.24 29.46
C GLN A 264 6.26 11.98 28.74
N VAL A 265 5.21 11.69 29.49
CA VAL A 265 3.85 11.62 28.93
C VAL A 265 3.54 12.91 28.18
N CYS A 266 3.09 12.78 26.93
CA CYS A 266 2.67 13.92 26.13
C CYS A 266 1.51 14.65 26.81
N GLN A 267 1.65 15.97 26.96
CA GLN A 267 0.67 16.83 27.60
C GLN A 267 -0.21 17.53 26.56
N SER A 268 -1.41 17.90 27.00
CA SER A 268 -2.36 18.72 26.24
C SER A 268 -2.56 20.09 26.91
N GLY A 269 -2.99 21.09 26.14
CA GLY A 269 -3.27 22.44 26.65
C GLY A 269 -2.02 23.32 26.79
N SER A 270 -2.11 24.38 27.58
CA SER A 270 -1.05 25.40 27.69
C SER A 270 0.18 24.97 28.49
N ALA A 271 0.04 23.95 29.35
CA ALA A 271 1.15 23.45 30.17
C ALA A 271 2.25 22.74 29.34
N ARG A 272 1.91 22.28 28.13
CA ARG A 272 2.77 21.45 27.28
C ARG A 272 3.90 22.21 26.58
N TRP A 273 4.01 23.53 26.74
CA TRP A 273 4.94 24.39 25.98
C TRP A 273 6.38 23.86 25.94
N ASN A 274 6.82 23.19 27.01
CA ASN A 274 8.15 22.60 27.13
C ASN A 274 8.31 21.25 26.40
N GLN A 275 7.27 20.76 25.73
CA GLN A 275 7.29 19.59 24.85
C GLN A 275 7.15 19.96 23.37
N LEU A 276 7.00 21.26 23.06
CA LEU A 276 6.76 21.75 21.72
C LEU A 276 8.05 22.26 21.10
N PHE A 277 8.36 21.76 19.90
CA PHE A 277 9.53 22.13 19.14
C PHE A 277 9.12 22.45 17.71
N SER A 278 9.44 23.66 17.27
CA SER A 278 9.23 24.10 15.91
C SER A 278 10.53 24.00 15.11
N TRP A 279 10.46 23.40 13.92
CA TRP A 279 11.59 23.39 12.99
C TRP A 279 11.79 24.78 12.39
N GLU A 280 13.00 25.32 12.46
CA GLU A 280 13.34 26.59 11.81
C GLU A 280 14.59 26.49 10.92
N GLY A 281 14.96 27.62 10.29
CA GLY A 281 16.18 27.70 9.47
C GLY A 281 17.45 27.43 10.29
N GLY A 282 18.55 27.06 9.62
CA GLY A 282 19.76 26.57 10.29
C GLY A 282 19.64 25.13 10.79
N SER A 283 18.65 24.40 10.27
CA SER A 283 18.41 22.98 10.50
C SER A 283 18.21 22.62 11.97
N ARG A 284 17.38 23.37 12.70
CA ARG A 284 17.28 23.22 14.17
C ARG A 284 15.86 23.18 14.69
N TRP A 285 15.69 22.48 15.79
CA TRP A 285 14.47 22.45 16.60
C TRP A 285 14.54 23.50 17.68
N LYS A 286 13.58 24.42 17.69
CA LYS A 286 13.46 25.49 18.66
C LYS A 286 12.20 25.34 19.48
N GLY A 287 12.33 25.41 20.79
CA GLY A 287 11.19 25.30 21.71
C GLY A 287 10.24 26.48 21.58
N GLU A 288 9.00 26.33 22.02
CA GLU A 288 7.99 27.39 22.03
C GLU A 288 7.96 28.16 23.37
N ASN A 289 7.44 29.38 23.36
CA ASN A 289 7.25 30.15 24.58
C ASN A 289 6.10 29.58 25.44
N THR A 290 6.03 29.96 26.71
CA THR A 290 5.01 29.46 27.66
C THR A 290 3.57 29.77 27.26
N SER A 291 3.36 30.78 26.42
CA SER A 291 2.04 31.13 25.88
C SER A 291 1.67 30.35 24.63
N ILE A 292 2.61 29.59 24.02
CA ILE A 292 2.41 28.85 22.78
C ILE A 292 1.95 29.80 21.65
N THR A 293 2.64 30.94 21.53
CA THR A 293 2.36 31.99 20.55
C THR A 293 3.59 32.46 19.80
N ASN A 294 4.77 31.94 20.14
CA ASN A 294 6.05 32.36 19.57
C ASN A 294 7.12 31.30 19.87
N TYR A 295 8.26 31.41 19.20
CA TYR A 295 9.45 30.68 19.61
C TYR A 295 9.94 31.16 20.99
N SER A 296 10.55 30.25 21.73
CA SER A 296 11.41 30.55 22.87
C SER A 296 12.85 30.86 22.43
N SER A 297 13.72 31.17 23.38
CA SER A 297 15.17 31.24 23.15
C SER A 297 15.87 29.87 23.19
N TYR A 298 15.13 28.78 23.41
CA TYR A 298 15.69 27.45 23.65
C TYR A 298 15.73 26.60 22.38
N CYS A 299 16.83 25.89 22.16
CA CYS A 299 17.00 24.93 21.06
C CYS A 299 17.48 23.57 21.57
N LEU A 300 17.17 22.52 20.81
CA LEU A 300 17.74 21.20 21.03
C LEU A 300 19.21 21.17 20.62
N PHE A 301 20.08 20.61 21.45
CA PHE A 301 21.52 20.51 21.19
C PHE A 301 22.21 19.45 22.05
N SER A 302 23.51 19.23 21.89
CA SER A 302 24.28 18.17 22.56
C SER A 302 24.75 18.49 23.98
N GLY A 303 24.31 19.61 24.56
CA GLY A 303 24.89 20.13 25.81
C GLY A 303 26.29 20.73 25.63
N SER A 304 26.80 20.81 24.40
CA SER A 304 28.09 21.39 24.02
C SER A 304 27.93 22.16 22.70
N THR A 305 28.77 23.19 22.48
CA THR A 305 28.84 23.93 21.21
C THR A 305 30.03 23.51 20.35
N SER A 306 30.64 22.35 20.65
CA SER A 306 31.74 21.76 19.88
C SER A 306 31.23 20.65 18.95
N ASN A 307 31.76 20.61 17.73
CA ASN A 307 31.53 19.49 16.80
C ASN A 307 32.31 18.22 17.15
N THR A 308 33.20 18.27 18.15
CA THR A 308 34.00 17.13 18.60
C THR A 308 33.37 16.46 19.82
N GLY A 309 33.49 15.13 19.89
CA GLY A 309 33.03 14.34 21.04
C GLY A 309 31.50 14.34 21.22
N ILE A 310 30.74 14.37 20.13
CA ILE A 310 29.27 14.30 20.15
C ILE A 310 28.77 12.90 20.52
N ALA A 311 29.45 11.85 20.04
CA ALA A 311 29.11 10.45 20.33
C ALA A 311 28.88 10.20 21.83
N GLY A 312 27.77 9.56 22.18
CA GLY A 312 27.42 9.20 23.56
C GLY A 312 26.92 10.36 24.42
N ARG A 313 27.00 11.63 23.97
CA ARG A 313 26.43 12.76 24.70
C ARG A 313 24.92 12.64 24.79
N LYS A 314 24.33 13.28 25.80
CA LYS A 314 22.87 13.40 25.93
C LYS A 314 22.34 14.58 25.14
N LEU A 315 21.08 14.49 24.72
CA LEU A 315 20.33 15.60 24.16
C LEU A 315 19.93 16.56 25.28
N TYR A 316 20.16 17.84 25.06
CA TYR A 316 19.78 18.93 25.93
C TYR A 316 18.89 19.91 25.18
N VAL A 317 18.24 20.75 25.96
CA VAL A 317 17.58 21.96 25.52
C VAL A 317 18.18 23.13 26.29
N GLY A 318 18.53 24.21 25.59
CA GLY A 318 19.24 25.34 26.18
C GLY A 318 19.24 26.54 25.25
N THR A 319 19.83 27.65 25.68
CA THR A 319 19.85 28.90 24.90
C THR A 319 20.84 28.87 23.72
N SER A 320 21.61 27.79 23.57
CA SER A 320 22.55 27.60 22.47
C SER A 320 21.82 27.03 21.26
N CYS A 321 21.68 27.85 20.23
CA CYS A 321 21.03 27.45 18.97
C CYS A 321 22.06 27.39 17.84
N ALA A 322 22.38 26.18 17.38
CA ALA A 322 23.30 25.95 16.27
C ALA A 322 22.79 26.55 14.95
N GLN A 323 23.68 26.69 13.97
CA GLN A 323 23.32 27.02 12.59
C GLN A 323 24.10 26.09 11.66
N ASP A 324 23.42 25.05 11.18
CA ASP A 324 24.00 24.00 10.33
C ASP A 324 25.27 23.38 10.94
N GLN A 325 25.28 23.16 12.27
CA GLN A 325 26.37 22.50 13.00
C GLN A 325 25.92 21.19 13.64
N PRO A 326 26.67 20.08 13.50
CA PRO A 326 26.32 18.78 14.08
C PRO A 326 25.94 18.78 15.56
N TRP A 327 26.48 19.69 16.38
CA TRP A 327 26.24 19.72 17.83
C TRP A 327 24.84 20.20 18.24
N GLY A 328 24.06 20.80 17.33
CA GLY A 328 22.70 21.30 17.63
C GLY A 328 21.81 21.56 16.41
N SER A 329 22.24 21.10 15.24
CA SER A 329 21.46 21.06 14.01
C SER A 329 21.24 19.61 13.59
N PHE A 330 20.16 19.35 12.87
CA PHE A 330 19.64 18.03 12.57
C PHE A 330 19.33 17.88 11.08
N ASN A 331 19.19 16.65 10.62
CA ASN A 331 18.70 16.29 9.30
C ASN A 331 17.75 15.08 9.47
N PRO A 332 16.52 15.31 9.97
CA PRO A 332 15.59 14.22 10.23
C PRO A 332 15.21 13.51 8.92
N ASP A 333 15.01 12.21 8.98
CA ASP A 333 14.41 11.46 7.88
C ASP A 333 13.06 12.05 7.50
N PRO A 334 12.65 11.99 6.22
CA PRO A 334 11.32 12.44 5.84
C PRO A 334 10.19 11.73 6.61
N ALA A 335 10.38 10.48 7.01
CA ALA A 335 9.40 9.70 7.75
C ALA A 335 9.19 10.18 9.20
N VAL A 336 10.05 11.09 9.71
CA VAL A 336 9.78 11.77 10.99
C VAL A 336 8.49 12.59 10.90
N GLY A 337 8.18 13.16 9.74
CA GLY A 337 6.90 13.85 9.51
C GLY A 337 7.02 15.36 9.33
N ALA A 338 5.93 15.95 8.83
CA ALA A 338 5.88 17.35 8.40
C ALA A 338 5.52 18.32 9.53
N GLY A 339 5.26 17.84 10.75
CA GLY A 339 4.63 18.66 11.79
C GLY A 339 3.26 19.17 11.34
N ALA A 340 2.96 20.44 11.64
CA ALA A 340 1.69 21.07 11.26
C ALA A 340 1.64 21.56 9.79
N ALA A 341 2.67 21.24 8.99
CA ALA A 341 2.76 21.74 7.63
C ALA A 341 1.63 21.20 6.75
N SER A 342 0.88 22.11 6.15
CA SER A 342 -0.19 21.77 5.22
C SER A 342 -0.55 22.98 4.36
N ILE A 343 -1.57 22.82 3.51
CA ILE A 343 -2.14 23.95 2.77
C ILE A 343 -2.63 25.07 3.70
N THR A 344 -3.11 24.78 4.91
CA THR A 344 -3.60 25.81 5.85
C THR A 344 -2.46 26.71 6.34
N THR A 345 -1.24 26.18 6.43
CA THR A 345 -0.02 26.95 6.75
C THR A 345 0.69 27.49 5.51
N ARG A 346 0.08 27.36 4.32
CA ARG A 346 0.66 27.71 3.00
C ARG A 346 1.91 26.91 2.66
N GLN A 347 1.97 25.67 3.11
CA GLN A 347 3.06 24.75 2.81
C GLN A 347 2.61 23.65 1.85
N VAL A 348 3.58 23.12 1.10
CA VAL A 348 3.36 22.06 0.12
C VAL A 348 4.27 20.90 0.49
N VAL A 349 3.68 19.88 1.13
CA VAL A 349 4.36 18.69 1.64
C VAL A 349 4.43 17.64 0.54
N ASN A 350 5.59 17.02 0.34
CA ASN A 350 5.71 15.87 -0.56
C ASN A 350 5.22 14.60 0.11
N TYR A 351 4.54 13.72 -0.63
CA TYR A 351 4.04 12.48 -0.07
C TYR A 351 5.14 11.42 0.18
N LEU A 352 6.01 11.18 -0.81
CA LEU A 352 7.12 10.24 -0.68
C LEU A 352 8.11 10.69 0.41
N GLU A 353 8.42 11.99 0.44
CA GLU A 353 9.24 12.61 1.48
C GLU A 353 8.35 13.37 2.48
N PHE A 354 7.49 12.65 3.22
CA PHE A 354 6.42 13.14 4.12
C PHE A 354 6.80 14.19 5.18
N GLY A 355 8.08 14.48 5.38
CA GLY A 355 8.58 15.54 6.25
C GLY A 355 9.20 16.72 5.50
N ARG A 356 9.09 16.76 4.16
CA ARG A 356 9.74 17.73 3.28
C ARG A 356 8.70 18.58 2.56
N CYS A 357 8.93 19.88 2.61
CA CYS A 357 8.10 20.91 2.00
C CYS A 357 8.82 21.59 0.85
N PHE A 358 8.10 22.12 -0.14
CA PHE A 358 8.68 23.06 -1.10
C PHE A 358 9.47 24.18 -0.38
N ASP A 359 10.70 24.41 -0.82
CA ASP A 359 11.61 25.41 -0.28
C ASP A 359 12.29 26.18 -1.41
N VAL A 360 12.28 27.51 -1.28
CA VAL A 360 13.17 28.35 -2.08
C VAL A 360 14.58 28.19 -1.53
N THR A 361 15.41 27.48 -2.30
CA THR A 361 16.74 27.02 -1.90
C THR A 361 17.57 28.16 -1.29
N GLY A 362 17.91 28.02 -0.01
CA GLY A 362 18.70 28.99 0.74
C GLY A 362 18.04 30.37 0.87
N GLY A 363 16.73 30.48 0.63
CA GLY A 363 16.02 31.77 0.54
C GLY A 363 16.45 32.62 -0.66
N ASN A 364 17.08 32.03 -1.67
CA ASN A 364 17.57 32.73 -2.85
C ASN A 364 16.63 32.53 -4.04
N VAL A 365 15.87 33.56 -4.40
CA VAL A 365 14.95 33.56 -5.55
C VAL A 365 15.65 33.40 -6.90
N SER A 366 16.97 33.61 -6.95
CA SER A 366 17.79 33.42 -8.15
C SER A 366 18.46 32.04 -8.21
N ALA A 367 18.15 31.13 -7.30
CA ALA A 367 18.68 29.77 -7.34
C ALA A 367 18.25 29.05 -8.63
N ALA A 368 19.16 28.28 -9.22
CA ALA A 368 18.93 27.56 -10.48
C ALA A 368 17.94 26.37 -10.35
N TYR A 369 17.55 26.05 -9.13
CA TYR A 369 16.60 24.99 -8.77
C TYR A 369 15.99 25.31 -7.42
N MET A 370 14.80 24.77 -7.16
CA MET A 370 14.17 24.72 -5.84
C MET A 370 14.38 23.34 -5.21
N ILE A 371 14.22 23.20 -3.90
CA ILE A 371 14.36 21.91 -3.20
C ILE A 371 13.11 21.60 -2.38
N VAL A 372 13.00 20.35 -1.93
CA VAL A 372 12.16 20.00 -0.79
C VAL A 372 13.02 19.92 0.47
N TYR A 373 12.62 20.63 1.51
CA TYR A 373 13.40 20.82 2.75
C TYR A 373 12.54 20.47 3.97
N PRO A 374 13.11 20.01 5.11
CA PRO A 374 12.31 19.76 6.30
C PRO A 374 11.37 20.93 6.63
N CYS A 375 10.09 20.60 6.78
CA CYS A 375 9.02 21.58 6.86
C CYS A 375 9.21 22.53 8.05
N LYS A 376 9.54 23.80 7.77
CA LYS A 376 9.60 24.87 8.77
C LYS A 376 8.23 25.10 9.40
N GLN A 377 8.24 25.52 10.65
CA GLN A 377 7.08 25.54 11.54
C GLN A 377 6.93 26.92 12.13
N ASP A 378 5.71 27.29 12.50
CA ASP A 378 5.41 28.62 13.02
C ASP A 378 4.47 28.55 14.22
N PRO A 379 5.02 28.66 15.44
CA PRO A 379 4.24 28.60 16.66
C PRO A 379 3.38 29.86 16.88
N SER A 380 3.52 30.91 16.06
CA SER A 380 2.70 32.12 16.16
C SER A 380 1.36 32.04 15.43
N GLY A 381 1.10 30.96 14.68
CA GLY A 381 -0.12 30.82 13.89
C GLY A 381 -0.12 31.61 12.57
N GLY A 382 1.05 31.91 12.00
CA GLY A 382 1.19 32.35 10.61
C GLY A 382 2.11 33.55 10.36
N THR A 383 2.57 34.23 11.42
CA THR A 383 3.39 35.44 11.28
C THR A 383 4.88 35.19 11.16
N GLN A 384 5.40 34.06 11.65
CA GLN A 384 6.83 33.77 11.73
C GLN A 384 7.32 32.69 10.77
N LEU A 385 6.41 31.97 10.11
CA LEU A 385 6.81 31.00 9.08
C LEU A 385 7.63 31.74 8.01
N ASN A 386 8.84 31.26 7.78
CA ASN A 386 9.75 31.84 6.81
C ASN A 386 9.12 31.85 5.42
N TRP A 387 9.23 32.97 4.72
CA TRP A 387 8.57 33.18 3.43
C TRP A 387 8.97 32.15 2.36
N ASN A 388 10.17 31.57 2.49
CA ASN A 388 10.68 30.59 1.52
C ASN A 388 9.97 29.23 1.58
N HIS A 389 9.09 29.01 2.57
CA HIS A 389 8.17 27.88 2.67
C HIS A 389 6.69 28.27 2.47
N LYS A 390 6.39 29.56 2.23
CA LYS A 390 5.03 30.08 2.03
C LYS A 390 4.71 30.12 0.54
N TRP A 391 4.03 29.09 0.07
CA TRP A 391 3.60 28.92 -1.31
C TRP A 391 2.11 29.19 -1.46
N TYR A 392 1.78 30.00 -2.47
CA TYR A 392 0.44 30.50 -2.71
C TYR A 392 -0.11 29.88 -3.98
N TYR A 393 -1.23 29.19 -3.83
CA TYR A 393 -2.07 28.62 -4.88
C TYR A 393 -3.45 28.34 -4.27
N SER A 394 -4.41 27.96 -5.10
CA SER A 394 -5.74 27.54 -4.67
C SER A 394 -5.92 26.04 -4.88
N GLU A 395 -6.49 25.36 -3.89
CA GLU A 395 -6.96 23.98 -4.04
C GLU A 395 -8.29 23.96 -4.83
N PRO A 396 -8.60 22.86 -5.55
CA PRO A 396 -9.92 22.66 -6.14
C PRO A 396 -11.04 22.77 -5.10
N ALA A 397 -12.19 23.28 -5.52
CA ALA A 397 -13.38 23.28 -4.67
C ALA A 397 -13.78 21.83 -4.35
N VAL A 398 -14.39 21.61 -3.19
CA VAL A 398 -14.88 20.28 -2.79
C VAL A 398 -15.76 19.67 -3.89
N GLY A 399 -15.43 18.45 -4.31
CA GLY A 399 -16.11 17.74 -5.41
C GLY A 399 -15.59 18.06 -6.81
N SER A 400 -14.65 19.00 -6.97
CA SER A 400 -13.94 19.25 -8.23
C SER A 400 -12.60 18.49 -8.24
N PRO A 401 -12.32 17.66 -9.26
CA PRO A 401 -11.08 16.89 -9.33
C PRO A 401 -9.86 17.77 -9.61
N SER A 402 -10.05 18.99 -10.12
CA SER A 402 -8.96 19.89 -10.47
C SER A 402 -9.31 21.38 -10.43
N LEU A 403 -8.27 22.22 -10.40
CA LEU A 403 -8.32 23.67 -10.53
C LEU A 403 -7.10 24.17 -11.27
N GLY A 404 -7.34 24.88 -12.36
CA GLY A 404 -6.32 25.51 -13.16
C GLY A 404 -6.83 25.91 -14.55
N PRO A 405 -5.98 26.53 -15.37
CA PRO A 405 -4.60 26.92 -15.05
C PRO A 405 -4.55 28.05 -14.00
N GLN A 406 -3.55 28.05 -13.11
CA GLN A 406 -3.30 29.08 -12.08
C GLN A 406 -1.79 29.32 -11.89
N GLN A 407 -1.40 30.36 -11.17
CA GLN A 407 0.00 30.57 -10.76
C GLN A 407 0.26 29.92 -9.40
N ILE A 408 1.44 29.32 -9.24
CA ILE A 408 2.02 29.00 -7.94
C ILE A 408 3.09 30.06 -7.68
N TYR A 409 3.11 30.69 -6.51
CA TYR A 409 4.05 31.78 -6.23
C TYR A 409 4.46 31.86 -4.77
N ILE A 410 5.51 32.64 -4.50
CA ILE A 410 5.94 33.05 -3.17
C ILE A 410 5.91 34.57 -3.06
N LEU A 411 5.94 35.07 -1.82
CA LEU A 411 6.08 36.50 -1.51
C LEU A 411 7.38 36.67 -0.72
N GLN A 412 8.45 37.14 -1.36
CA GLN A 412 9.73 37.31 -0.69
C GLN A 412 9.58 38.29 0.48
N ASN A 413 10.07 37.89 1.66
CA ASN A 413 9.89 38.63 2.91
C ASN A 413 8.43 38.99 3.23
N ASN A 414 7.48 38.14 2.80
CA ASN A 414 6.04 38.34 2.92
C ASN A 414 5.50 39.62 2.24
N SER A 415 6.23 40.18 1.26
CA SER A 415 5.78 41.38 0.54
C SER A 415 5.11 41.06 -0.78
N THR A 416 3.94 41.65 -1.03
CA THR A 416 3.26 41.58 -2.33
C THR A 416 4.01 42.31 -3.45
N SER A 417 4.87 43.28 -3.11
CA SER A 417 5.75 43.96 -4.07
C SER A 417 6.89 43.07 -4.57
N SER A 418 7.18 41.99 -3.84
CA SER A 418 8.27 41.05 -4.12
C SER A 418 7.71 39.66 -4.40
N LYS A 419 6.74 39.60 -5.32
CA LYS A 419 6.10 38.36 -5.77
C LYS A 419 6.99 37.65 -6.79
N TYR A 420 7.21 36.36 -6.58
CA TYR A 420 7.93 35.50 -7.54
C TYR A 420 7.08 34.28 -7.89
N CYS A 421 6.93 34.02 -9.18
CA CYS A 421 6.11 32.93 -9.70
C CYS A 421 6.98 31.73 -10.04
N LEU A 422 6.48 30.54 -9.70
CA LEU A 422 7.08 29.27 -10.08
C LEU A 422 6.96 29.07 -11.59
N GLN A 423 8.10 28.85 -12.22
CA GLN A 423 8.23 28.72 -13.66
C GLN A 423 8.65 27.29 -14.03
N SER A 424 7.87 26.69 -14.93
CA SER A 424 8.19 25.42 -15.56
C SER A 424 9.26 25.62 -16.66
N PRO A 425 10.29 24.76 -16.72
CA PRO A 425 11.30 24.80 -17.78
C PRO A 425 10.72 24.35 -19.13
N ALA A 426 11.36 24.70 -20.25
CA ALA A 426 10.91 24.27 -21.57
C ALA A 426 11.11 22.76 -21.81
N ALA A 427 12.21 22.18 -21.32
CA ALA A 427 12.52 20.76 -21.46
C ALA A 427 12.10 19.95 -20.22
N GLY A 428 11.81 18.66 -20.39
CA GLY A 428 11.47 17.74 -19.29
C GLY A 428 12.71 17.28 -18.53
N GLY A 429 12.52 16.83 -17.28
CA GLY A 429 13.62 16.42 -16.40
C GLY A 429 14.49 17.60 -15.94
N GLN A 430 13.98 18.83 -16.07
CA GLN A 430 14.67 20.05 -15.67
C GLN A 430 14.03 20.62 -14.40
N TYR A 431 14.80 21.45 -13.71
CA TYR A 431 14.35 22.07 -12.45
C TYR A 431 13.35 23.19 -12.70
N VAL A 432 12.42 23.34 -11.76
CA VAL A 432 11.60 24.55 -11.67
C VAL A 432 12.40 25.69 -11.07
N THR A 433 12.12 26.91 -11.53
CA THR A 433 12.78 28.14 -11.06
C THR A 433 11.76 29.19 -10.68
N LEU A 434 12.22 30.32 -10.13
CA LEU A 434 11.38 31.46 -9.82
C LEU A 434 11.68 32.64 -10.76
N THR A 435 10.65 33.45 -11.01
CA THR A 435 10.79 34.71 -11.75
C THR A 435 9.96 35.82 -11.10
N SER A 436 10.50 37.04 -11.06
CA SER A 436 9.77 38.24 -10.63
C SER A 436 8.80 38.75 -11.69
N ALA A 437 8.97 38.36 -12.96
CA ALA A 437 8.08 38.71 -14.07
C ALA A 437 6.83 37.82 -14.09
N CYS A 438 6.07 37.84 -12.99
CA CYS A 438 4.82 37.11 -12.85
C CYS A 438 3.79 37.56 -13.90
N SER A 439 3.35 36.64 -14.75
CA SER A 439 2.33 36.90 -15.77
C SER A 439 1.28 35.79 -15.79
N THR A 440 0.01 36.18 -15.86
CA THR A 440 -1.11 35.26 -16.03
C THR A 440 -1.25 34.74 -17.46
N SER A 441 -0.62 35.40 -18.45
CA SER A 441 -0.58 34.98 -19.85
C SER A 441 0.63 34.11 -20.19
N ALA A 442 1.66 34.08 -19.34
CA ALA A 442 2.84 33.24 -19.56
C ALA A 442 2.51 31.77 -19.27
N ALA A 443 2.40 30.95 -20.33
CA ALA A 443 2.02 29.54 -20.23
C ALA A 443 2.94 28.76 -19.26
N ASN A 444 4.25 29.01 -19.30
CA ASN A 444 5.22 28.37 -18.42
C ASN A 444 5.12 28.75 -16.94
N GLN A 445 4.23 29.67 -16.55
CA GLN A 445 3.91 29.98 -15.15
C GLN A 445 2.51 29.47 -14.75
N ARG A 446 1.90 28.64 -15.60
CA ARG A 446 0.56 28.09 -15.38
C ARG A 446 0.63 26.63 -14.95
N TRP A 447 -0.06 26.35 -13.87
CA TRP A 447 -0.13 25.05 -13.22
C TRP A 447 -1.59 24.66 -13.01
N THR A 448 -1.89 23.37 -13.15
CA THR A 448 -3.18 22.77 -12.81
C THR A 448 -2.97 21.91 -11.57
N ARG A 449 -3.73 22.20 -10.51
CA ARG A 449 -3.77 21.41 -9.29
C ARG A 449 -4.84 20.33 -9.46
N TYR A 450 -4.46 19.06 -9.32
CA TYR A 450 -5.41 17.94 -9.25
C TYR A 450 -5.55 17.48 -7.81
N GLN A 451 -6.78 17.38 -7.29
CA GLN A 451 -7.06 16.83 -5.96
C GLN A 451 -7.44 15.35 -6.11
N ASP A 452 -8.57 14.90 -5.55
CA ASP A 452 -9.05 13.55 -5.73
C ASP A 452 -9.78 13.43 -7.07
N THR A 453 -9.19 12.70 -7.99
CA THR A 453 -9.74 12.40 -9.32
C THR A 453 -10.50 11.08 -9.37
N GLY A 454 -10.60 10.34 -8.26
CA GLY A 454 -11.08 8.95 -8.22
C GLY A 454 -10.04 7.92 -8.68
N ASN A 455 -8.91 8.36 -9.23
CA ASN A 455 -7.74 7.53 -9.51
C ASN A 455 -6.52 8.15 -8.82
N TYR A 456 -6.01 7.49 -7.78
CA TYR A 456 -4.89 8.02 -7.00
C TYR A 456 -3.67 8.34 -7.86
N GLY A 457 -3.43 7.61 -8.95
CA GLY A 457 -2.35 7.89 -9.91
C GLY A 457 -2.42 9.29 -10.50
N THR A 458 -3.60 9.80 -10.81
CA THR A 458 -3.80 11.17 -11.34
C THR A 458 -4.10 12.20 -10.27
N SER A 459 -4.39 11.75 -9.05
CA SER A 459 -4.73 12.61 -7.91
C SER A 459 -3.51 13.27 -7.25
N TYR A 460 -3.77 14.40 -6.60
CA TYR A 460 -2.84 15.14 -5.74
C TYR A 460 -1.55 15.62 -6.41
N THR A 461 -1.62 15.99 -7.69
CA THR A 461 -0.47 16.47 -8.48
C THR A 461 -0.54 17.97 -8.78
N PHE A 462 0.61 18.55 -9.15
CA PHE A 462 0.72 19.83 -9.85
C PHE A 462 1.21 19.57 -11.27
N VAL A 463 0.40 19.93 -12.26
CA VAL A 463 0.67 19.68 -13.68
C VAL A 463 0.93 20.99 -14.40
N ASP A 464 2.00 21.07 -15.18
CA ASP A 464 2.35 22.27 -15.94
C ASP A 464 1.57 22.40 -17.26
N TYR A 465 1.85 23.48 -17.99
CA TYR A 465 1.24 23.76 -19.31
C TYR A 465 1.54 22.73 -20.42
N LEU A 466 2.50 21.83 -20.20
CA LEU A 466 2.87 20.76 -21.14
C LEU A 466 2.35 19.39 -20.68
N GLY A 467 1.55 19.32 -19.62
CA GLY A 467 0.99 18.07 -19.10
C GLY A 467 1.98 17.25 -18.27
N ARG A 468 3.01 17.88 -17.70
CA ARG A 468 4.06 17.24 -16.90
C ARG A 468 3.86 17.54 -15.43
N CYS A 469 4.25 16.62 -14.56
CA CYS A 469 4.06 16.72 -13.11
C CYS A 469 5.31 17.26 -12.42
N ILE A 470 5.12 18.09 -11.37
CA ILE A 470 6.20 18.39 -10.42
C ILE A 470 6.48 17.11 -9.61
N GLY A 471 7.75 16.72 -9.53
CA GLY A 471 8.24 15.58 -8.76
C GLY A 471 9.59 15.84 -8.11
N LEU A 472 10.22 14.78 -7.62
CA LEU A 472 11.53 14.80 -6.98
C LEU A 472 12.64 14.40 -7.95
N GLY A 473 13.74 15.16 -7.94
CA GLY A 473 14.95 14.92 -8.74
C GLY A 473 16.13 14.44 -7.91
N ASP A 474 17.33 14.72 -8.42
CA ASP A 474 18.60 14.48 -7.71
C ASP A 474 18.71 15.32 -6.43
N LYS A 475 19.64 14.92 -5.55
CA LYS A 475 19.79 15.52 -4.22
C LYS A 475 20.76 16.71 -4.23
N PHE A 476 20.34 17.83 -3.65
CA PHE A 476 21.21 18.92 -3.21
C PHE A 476 21.89 18.54 -1.89
N ASN A 477 23.21 18.71 -1.83
CA ASN A 477 24.07 18.36 -0.69
C ASN A 477 23.91 16.90 -0.19
N GLY A 478 23.47 15.99 -1.07
CA GLY A 478 23.22 14.59 -0.70
C GLY A 478 21.96 14.33 0.14
N SER A 479 21.30 15.37 0.66
CA SER A 479 20.20 15.21 1.64
C SER A 479 18.81 15.60 1.09
N TRP A 480 18.71 16.63 0.26
CA TRP A 480 17.42 17.25 -0.07
C TRP A 480 17.12 17.17 -1.57
N SER A 481 15.96 16.62 -1.94
CA SER A 481 15.62 16.46 -3.37
C SER A 481 15.38 17.81 -4.03
N LYS A 482 15.91 17.98 -5.24
CA LYS A 482 15.55 19.12 -6.09
C LYS A 482 14.17 18.91 -6.70
N MET A 483 13.46 20.00 -6.92
CA MET A 483 12.14 19.98 -7.56
C MET A 483 12.32 19.97 -9.08
N VAL A 484 11.79 18.95 -9.75
CA VAL A 484 11.86 18.76 -11.20
C VAL A 484 10.48 18.67 -11.81
N VAL A 485 10.38 18.91 -13.12
CA VAL A 485 9.16 18.60 -13.89
C VAL A 485 9.44 17.44 -14.84
N SER A 486 8.65 16.37 -14.75
CA SER A 486 8.81 15.16 -15.57
C SER A 486 7.44 14.62 -16.00
N SER A 487 7.40 13.62 -16.89
CA SER A 487 6.15 12.96 -17.27
C SER A 487 5.40 12.48 -16.02
N CYS A 488 4.08 12.66 -16.00
CA CYS A 488 3.26 12.18 -14.89
C CYS A 488 3.27 10.65 -14.85
N THR A 489 3.87 10.07 -13.81
CA THR A 489 3.95 8.60 -13.60
C THR A 489 2.87 8.11 -12.64
N GLY A 490 2.27 9.02 -11.89
CA GLY A 490 1.38 8.73 -10.77
C GLY A 490 2.11 8.24 -9.52
N GLY A 491 3.44 8.29 -9.52
CA GLY A 491 4.29 7.98 -8.38
C GLY A 491 4.06 8.91 -7.19
N VAL A 492 4.37 8.39 -6.00
CA VAL A 492 4.25 9.12 -4.73
C VAL A 492 5.21 10.31 -4.61
N ASP A 493 6.30 10.32 -5.38
CA ASP A 493 7.23 11.45 -5.50
C ASP A 493 6.60 12.68 -6.18
N GLN A 494 5.55 12.48 -6.98
CA GLN A 494 4.82 13.54 -7.69
C GLN A 494 3.55 13.99 -6.95
N LYS A 495 3.32 13.50 -5.73
CA LYS A 495 2.13 13.79 -4.93
C LYS A 495 2.43 14.81 -3.85
N TRP A 496 1.53 15.79 -3.74
CA TRP A 496 1.73 16.96 -2.89
C TRP A 496 0.48 17.23 -2.06
N ASN A 497 0.66 17.39 -0.74
CA ASN A 497 -0.43 17.48 0.24
C ASN A 497 -1.47 16.36 0.06
N ALA A 498 -1.02 15.15 -0.29
CA ALA A 498 -1.90 14.02 -0.53
C ALA A 498 -2.22 13.30 0.80
N PRO A 499 -3.47 12.87 1.02
CA PRO A 499 -3.77 11.92 2.07
C PRO A 499 -3.18 10.54 1.72
N PRO A 500 -3.03 9.64 2.70
CA PRO A 500 -2.78 8.25 2.40
C PRO A 500 -3.90 7.66 1.55
N LEU A 501 -3.49 6.77 0.64
CA LEU A 501 -4.34 5.88 -0.13
C LEU A 501 -4.48 4.59 0.67
N ASP A 502 -5.71 4.31 1.08
CA ASP A 502 -6.10 3.00 1.59
C ASP A 502 -6.92 2.29 0.51
N VAL A 503 -6.37 1.20 -0.03
CA VAL A 503 -7.09 0.29 -0.93
C VAL A 503 -7.54 -0.88 -0.09
N GLU A 504 -8.83 -1.14 0.00
CA GLU A 504 -9.36 -2.33 0.68
C GLU A 504 -9.14 -3.60 -0.16
N ALA A 505 -8.99 -4.74 0.53
CA ALA A 505 -8.88 -6.02 -0.15
C ALA A 505 -10.21 -6.40 -0.82
N ASN A 506 -10.13 -6.95 -2.03
CA ASN A 506 -11.30 -7.44 -2.76
C ASN A 506 -10.97 -8.73 -3.51
N VAL A 507 -11.97 -9.60 -3.73
CA VAL A 507 -11.87 -10.78 -4.60
C VAL A 507 -12.96 -10.65 -5.66
N GLY A 508 -12.62 -10.88 -6.93
CA GLY A 508 -13.57 -10.83 -8.03
C GLY A 508 -13.09 -11.55 -9.28
N ASP A 509 -13.83 -11.32 -10.38
CA ASP A 509 -13.48 -11.76 -11.73
C ASP A 509 -13.24 -13.28 -11.85
N TYR A 510 -14.20 -14.06 -11.35
CA TYR A 510 -14.18 -15.52 -11.48
C TYR A 510 -14.37 -15.93 -12.94
N VAL A 511 -13.40 -16.68 -13.46
CA VAL A 511 -13.45 -17.24 -14.81
C VAL A 511 -13.27 -18.74 -14.72
N GLU A 512 -14.23 -19.48 -15.26
CA GLU A 512 -14.16 -20.93 -15.38
C GLU A 512 -13.74 -21.32 -16.80
N THR A 513 -12.75 -22.21 -16.90
CA THR A 513 -12.27 -22.75 -18.18
C THR A 513 -12.18 -24.28 -18.11
N TYR A 514 -12.23 -24.92 -19.28
CA TYR A 514 -12.03 -26.36 -19.39
C TYR A 514 -10.54 -26.68 -19.26
N GLY A 515 -10.18 -27.62 -18.37
CA GLY A 515 -8.85 -28.22 -18.34
C GLY A 515 -8.61 -28.97 -19.65
N GLY A 516 -7.39 -28.85 -20.19
CA GLY A 516 -7.01 -29.29 -21.54
C GLY A 516 -7.22 -30.78 -21.81
#